data_AF-W6THC3-F1
#
_entry.id   AF-W6THC3-F1
#
_cell.length_a   1.000
_cell.length_b   1.000
_cell.length_c   1.000
_cell.angle_alpha   90.00
_cell.angle_beta   90.00
_cell.angle_gamma   90.00
#
_symmetry.space_group_name_H-M   'P 1'
#
loop_
_entity.id
_entity.type
_entity.pdbx_description
1 polymer ?
#
loop_
_entity_poly.entity_id
_entity_poly.type
_entity_poly.pdbx_seq_one_letter_code
_entity_poly.pdbx_strand_id
1 'polypeptide(L)'
;MKRIYYFLICTLSVLMMLSCKNGRNNSESTDSILARDQSNEAETKPTTPEEAYFELQIDVELLKDSLNFKPEVFDEYSFKDIFEIALGERNTEEFRHSVYYNLKYDTQTLNNLKTIADILMSKSNSDVKNFVLLIESLSHLSSYEFEVIDEQGKILNNNTLTALASSKDLEGLNELTDMLYNMILQREQRFLTIQEIIKDASKSDTKEILLKKIEPLIKLDVMLNDKNCNNVKLCLNSKTLSDFPNKISDKVNNLMQQMK
;
A
#
# COMPACT_ATOMS: atom_id res chain seq x y z
N MET A 1 8.59 -19.83 33.53
CA MET A 1 7.39 -20.57 33.09
C MET A 1 6.34 -19.70 32.40
N LYS A 2 6.03 -18.48 32.85
CA LYS A 2 5.07 -17.59 32.14
C LYS A 2 5.55 -17.07 30.77
N ARG A 3 6.87 -16.86 30.58
CA ARG A 3 7.45 -16.41 29.29
C ARG A 3 7.36 -17.43 28.15
N ILE A 4 7.39 -18.73 28.46
CA ILE A 4 7.24 -19.80 27.45
C ILE A 4 5.78 -19.90 26.97
N TYR A 5 4.82 -19.56 27.84
CA TYR A 5 3.40 -19.56 27.50
C TYR A 5 3.03 -18.43 26.51
N TYR A 6 3.60 -17.23 26.65
CA TYR A 6 3.36 -16.14 25.69
C TYR A 6 4.07 -16.36 24.35
N PHE A 7 5.28 -16.94 24.35
CA PHE A 7 6.00 -17.30 23.12
C PHE A 7 5.27 -18.41 22.35
N LEU A 8 4.66 -19.38 23.05
CA LEU A 8 3.79 -20.39 22.45
C LEU A 8 2.47 -19.79 21.95
N ILE A 9 1.85 -18.85 22.66
CA ILE A 9 0.59 -18.22 22.23
C ILE A 9 0.82 -17.33 20.99
N CYS A 10 1.90 -16.54 20.92
CA CYS A 10 2.22 -15.73 19.74
C CYS A 10 2.67 -16.57 18.53
N THR A 11 3.41 -17.65 18.75
CA THR A 11 3.76 -18.57 17.65
C THR A 11 2.56 -19.41 17.21
N LEU A 12 1.63 -19.78 18.09
CA LEU A 12 0.38 -20.44 17.73
C LEU A 12 -0.61 -19.51 17.04
N SER A 13 -0.68 -18.21 17.37
CA SER A 13 -1.52 -17.27 16.63
C SER A 13 -0.94 -16.97 15.24
N VAL A 14 0.39 -16.88 15.10
CA VAL A 14 1.05 -16.74 13.78
C VAL A 14 0.93 -18.05 12.96
N LEU A 15 1.10 -19.23 13.57
CA LEU A 15 0.89 -20.52 12.91
C LEU A 15 -0.58 -20.81 12.58
N MET A 16 -1.54 -20.34 13.39
CA MET A 16 -2.97 -20.41 13.06
C MET A 16 -3.37 -19.38 11.99
N MET A 17 -2.71 -18.22 11.91
CA MET A 17 -2.83 -17.31 10.76
C MET A 17 -2.24 -17.89 9.47
N LEU A 18 -1.24 -18.79 9.57
CA LEU A 18 -0.67 -19.54 8.44
C LEU A 18 -1.47 -20.81 8.08
N SER A 19 -2.33 -21.31 8.99
CA SER A 19 -3.12 -22.55 8.80
C SER A 19 -4.59 -22.29 8.48
N CYS A 20 -5.09 -21.06 8.64
CA CYS A 20 -6.42 -20.65 8.18
C CYS A 20 -6.34 -19.95 6.82
N LYS A 21 -6.10 -20.75 5.78
CA LYS A 21 -6.39 -20.38 4.39
C LYS A 21 -7.91 -20.40 4.19
N ASN A 22 -8.62 -19.47 4.83
CA ASN A 22 -10.06 -19.31 4.67
C ASN A 22 -10.41 -17.83 4.78
N GLY A 23 -10.62 -17.19 3.63
CA GLY A 23 -11.34 -15.91 3.50
C GLY A 23 -10.86 -14.74 4.35
N ARG A 24 -9.58 -14.36 4.27
CA ARG A 24 -9.13 -13.06 4.82
C ARG A 24 -9.77 -11.93 4.01
N ASN A 25 -10.64 -11.16 4.63
CA ASN A 25 -11.23 -9.96 4.03
C ASN A 25 -10.28 -8.76 4.23
N ASN A 26 -10.20 -7.84 3.26
CA ASN A 26 -9.36 -6.63 3.35
C ASN A 26 -9.60 -5.80 4.62
N SER A 27 -10.83 -5.79 5.14
CA SER A 27 -11.19 -5.12 6.39
C SER A 27 -10.33 -5.63 7.55
N GLU A 28 -10.14 -6.94 7.72
CA GLU A 28 -9.42 -7.50 8.87
C GLU A 28 -7.92 -7.16 8.84
N SER A 29 -7.31 -7.12 7.65
CA SER A 29 -5.90 -6.71 7.49
C SER A 29 -5.71 -5.22 7.80
N THR A 30 -6.58 -4.37 7.25
CA THR A 30 -6.59 -2.92 7.53
C THR A 30 -6.84 -2.64 9.02
N ASP A 31 -7.83 -3.30 9.62
CA ASP A 31 -8.19 -3.15 11.03
C ASP A 31 -7.04 -3.60 11.94
N SER A 32 -6.29 -4.65 11.56
CA SER A 32 -5.13 -5.12 12.33
C SER A 32 -3.93 -4.16 12.30
N ILE A 33 -3.66 -3.53 11.15
CA ILE A 33 -2.57 -2.55 10.98
C ILE A 33 -2.89 -1.27 11.76
N LEU A 34 -4.13 -0.79 11.66
CA LEU A 34 -4.57 0.39 12.41
C LEU A 34 -4.73 0.12 13.91
N ALA A 35 -5.07 -1.10 14.31
CA ALA A 35 -5.12 -1.50 15.71
C ALA A 35 -3.72 -1.53 16.35
N ARG A 36 -2.67 -1.97 15.60
CA ARG A 36 -1.27 -1.92 16.06
C ARG A 36 -0.78 -0.48 16.27
N ASP A 37 -1.24 0.47 15.45
CA ASP A 37 -0.96 1.91 15.62
C ASP A 37 -1.72 2.55 16.81
N GLN A 38 -2.92 2.05 17.12
CA GLN A 38 -3.78 2.58 18.20
C GLN A 38 -3.57 1.92 19.56
N SER A 39 -2.93 0.75 19.62
CA SER A 39 -2.58 0.13 20.89
C SER A 39 -1.46 0.92 21.56
N ASN A 40 -1.80 1.72 22.57
CA ASN A 40 -0.85 2.33 23.53
C ASN A 40 -0.10 1.29 24.39
N GLU A 41 -0.14 0.00 24.06
CA GLU A 41 0.82 -0.95 24.59
C GLU A 41 2.15 -0.59 23.92
N ALA A 42 3.06 -0.01 24.69
CA ALA A 42 4.44 0.13 24.26
C ALA A 42 4.93 -1.25 23.84
N GLU A 43 4.85 -1.58 22.55
CA GLU A 43 5.59 -2.69 21.97
C GLU A 43 7.01 -2.44 22.43
N THR A 44 7.49 -3.31 23.32
CA THR A 44 8.82 -3.18 23.87
C THR A 44 9.77 -3.37 22.71
N LYS A 45 10.28 -2.24 22.21
CA LYS A 45 11.23 -2.17 21.10
C LYS A 45 12.29 -3.25 21.29
N PRO A 46 12.61 -4.04 20.26
CA PRO A 46 13.59 -5.11 20.35
C PRO A 46 14.85 -4.68 21.08
N THR A 47 15.35 -5.56 21.96
CA THR A 47 16.49 -5.24 22.84
C THR A 47 17.77 -5.96 22.44
N THR A 48 17.68 -6.88 21.48
CA THR A 48 18.83 -7.58 20.90
C THR A 48 18.80 -7.46 19.37
N PRO A 49 19.97 -7.46 18.69
CA PRO A 49 20.02 -7.43 17.23
C PRO A 49 19.23 -8.57 16.57
N GLU A 50 19.24 -9.76 17.17
CA GLU A 50 18.50 -10.91 16.68
C GLU A 50 16.97 -10.69 16.75
N GLU A 51 16.46 -10.10 17.83
CA GLU A 51 15.05 -9.69 17.93
C GLU A 51 14.70 -8.59 16.92
N ALA A 52 15.57 -7.58 16.76
CA ALA A 52 15.33 -6.48 15.83
C ALA A 52 15.31 -6.94 14.37
N TYR A 53 16.20 -7.87 14.02
CA TYR A 53 16.19 -8.49 12.69
C TYR A 53 14.94 -9.34 12.46
N PHE A 54 14.46 -10.05 13.48
CA PHE A 54 13.23 -10.83 13.36
C PHE A 54 12.00 -9.94 13.11
N GLU A 55 11.87 -8.81 13.83
CA GLU A 55 10.80 -7.83 13.58
C GLU A 55 10.91 -7.20 12.18
N LEU A 56 12.11 -6.89 11.72
CA LEU A 56 12.35 -6.44 10.35
C LEU A 56 11.80 -7.46 9.32
N GLN A 57 12.02 -8.75 9.54
CA GLN A 57 11.50 -9.79 8.65
C GLN A 57 9.96 -9.84 8.67
N ILE A 58 9.34 -9.68 9.83
CA ILE A 58 7.89 -9.61 9.96
C ILE A 58 7.34 -8.45 9.13
N ASP A 59 7.90 -7.26 9.25
CA ASP A 59 7.40 -6.08 8.54
C ASP A 59 7.67 -6.15 7.02
N VAL A 60 8.76 -6.80 6.59
CA VAL A 60 9.00 -7.09 5.18
C VAL A 60 7.92 -8.02 4.62
N GLU A 61 7.61 -9.12 5.31
CA GLU A 61 6.56 -10.04 4.87
C GLU A 61 5.18 -9.39 4.94
N LEU A 62 4.91 -8.56 5.95
CA LEU A 62 3.67 -7.78 6.03
C LEU A 62 3.51 -6.83 4.85
N LEU A 63 4.58 -6.12 4.46
CA LEU A 63 4.55 -5.26 3.28
C LEU A 63 4.29 -6.13 2.03
N LYS A 64 5.02 -7.24 1.83
CA LYS A 64 4.84 -8.16 0.69
C LYS A 64 3.42 -8.69 0.59
N ASP A 65 2.86 -9.17 1.69
CA ASP A 65 1.49 -9.65 1.77
C ASP A 65 0.52 -8.53 1.40
N SER A 66 0.75 -7.31 1.91
CA SER A 66 -0.09 -6.15 1.58
C SER A 66 -0.03 -5.76 0.09
N LEU A 67 1.06 -6.10 -0.61
CA LEU A 67 1.23 -5.85 -2.04
C LEU A 67 0.62 -6.97 -2.89
N ASN A 68 0.85 -8.22 -2.51
CA ASN A 68 0.49 -9.39 -3.32
C ASN A 68 -0.90 -9.94 -2.99
N PHE A 69 -1.60 -9.34 -2.03
CA PHE A 69 -2.93 -9.79 -1.64
C PHE A 69 -3.93 -9.61 -2.79
N LYS A 70 -4.45 -10.74 -3.29
CA LYS A 70 -5.61 -10.81 -4.17
C LYS A 70 -6.64 -11.75 -3.53
N PRO A 71 -7.86 -11.28 -3.19
CA PRO A 71 -8.91 -12.15 -2.68
C PRO A 71 -9.25 -13.27 -3.67
N GLU A 72 -9.40 -14.51 -3.20
CA GLU A 72 -9.77 -15.65 -4.06
C GLU A 72 -11.12 -15.42 -4.77
N VAL A 73 -12.03 -14.67 -4.14
CA VAL A 73 -13.35 -14.34 -4.69
C VAL A 73 -13.35 -13.14 -5.66
N PHE A 74 -12.19 -12.50 -5.87
CA PHE A 74 -12.11 -11.33 -6.72
C PHE A 74 -12.23 -11.70 -8.20
N ASP A 75 -13.28 -11.20 -8.85
CA ASP A 75 -13.50 -11.36 -10.28
C ASP A 75 -13.00 -10.13 -11.06
N GLU A 76 -11.86 -10.27 -11.73
CA GLU A 76 -11.29 -9.23 -12.60
C GLU A 76 -12.22 -8.88 -13.77
N TYR A 77 -12.99 -9.85 -14.28
CA TYR A 77 -13.84 -9.63 -15.46
C TYR A 77 -14.98 -8.67 -15.17
N SER A 78 -15.47 -8.62 -13.92
CA SER A 78 -16.54 -7.71 -13.48
C SER A 78 -16.20 -6.22 -13.63
N PHE A 79 -14.91 -5.88 -13.74
CA PHE A 79 -14.42 -4.50 -13.82
C PHE A 79 -13.64 -4.21 -15.10
N LYS A 80 -13.47 -5.19 -16.01
CA LYS A 80 -12.61 -5.03 -17.19
C LYS A 80 -13.12 -3.94 -18.15
N ASP A 81 -14.43 -3.78 -18.23
CA ASP A 81 -15.13 -2.84 -19.09
C ASP A 81 -14.71 -1.38 -18.86
N ILE A 82 -14.52 -0.97 -17.59
CA ILE A 82 -14.13 0.42 -17.28
C ILE A 82 -12.72 0.75 -17.80
N PHE A 83 -11.83 -0.24 -17.94
CA PHE A 83 -10.48 -0.04 -18.47
C PHE A 83 -10.44 -0.09 -19.99
N GLU A 84 -11.22 -0.97 -20.62
CA GLU A 84 -11.29 -1.08 -22.08
C GLU A 84 -11.74 0.23 -22.71
N ILE A 85 -12.77 0.86 -22.14
CA ILE A 85 -13.32 2.12 -22.63
C ILE A 85 -12.35 3.29 -22.39
N ALA A 86 -11.65 3.29 -21.26
CA ALA A 86 -10.76 4.38 -20.89
C ALA A 86 -9.43 4.34 -21.65
N LEU A 87 -8.81 3.16 -21.76
CA LEU A 87 -7.38 3.06 -22.07
C LEU A 87 -7.08 2.54 -23.47
N GLY A 88 -8.04 1.89 -24.14
CA GLY A 88 -7.83 1.29 -25.47
C GLY A 88 -6.60 0.37 -25.47
N GLU A 89 -5.61 0.69 -26.30
CA GLU A 89 -4.35 -0.08 -26.41
C GLU A 89 -3.50 -0.08 -25.14
N ARG A 90 -3.67 0.90 -24.24
CA ARG A 90 -2.96 0.96 -22.96
C ARG A 90 -3.57 0.05 -21.88
N ASN A 91 -4.67 -0.63 -22.20
CA ASN A 91 -5.33 -1.58 -21.30
C ASN A 91 -4.56 -2.91 -21.21
N THR A 92 -3.36 -2.89 -20.65
CA THR A 92 -2.58 -4.10 -20.37
C THR A 92 -3.05 -4.75 -19.08
N GLU A 93 -2.74 -6.04 -18.91
CA GLU A 93 -3.01 -6.76 -17.66
C GLU A 93 -2.27 -6.14 -16.48
N GLU A 94 -0.99 -5.86 -16.66
CA GLU A 94 -0.14 -5.16 -15.68
C GLU A 94 -0.76 -3.84 -15.22
N PHE A 95 -1.24 -3.01 -16.16
CA PHE A 95 -1.87 -1.74 -15.82
C PHE A 95 -3.12 -1.94 -14.94
N ARG A 96 -4.00 -2.89 -15.31
CA ARG A 96 -5.21 -3.17 -14.53
C ARG A 96 -4.86 -3.67 -13.12
N HIS A 97 -3.89 -4.58 -13.04
CA HIS A 97 -3.40 -5.12 -11.77
C HIS A 97 -2.83 -4.04 -10.88
N SER A 98 -2.09 -3.06 -11.42
CA SER A 98 -1.62 -1.90 -10.64
C SER A 98 -2.76 -1.09 -10.05
N VAL A 99 -3.86 -0.88 -10.78
CA VAL A 99 -5.04 -0.19 -10.23
C VAL A 99 -5.73 -1.03 -9.16
N TYR A 100 -5.93 -2.34 -9.40
CA TYR A 100 -6.55 -3.23 -8.40
C TYR A 100 -5.72 -3.31 -7.13
N TYR A 101 -4.39 -3.46 -7.25
CA TYR A 101 -3.45 -3.41 -6.14
C TYR A 101 -3.63 -2.13 -5.30
N ASN A 102 -3.75 -0.95 -5.94
CA ASN A 102 -3.77 0.33 -5.23
C ASN A 102 -5.10 0.54 -4.51
N LEU A 103 -6.14 -0.12 -5.00
CA LEU A 103 -7.44 -0.20 -4.36
C LEU A 103 -7.59 -1.48 -3.51
N LYS A 104 -6.49 -2.18 -3.24
CA LYS A 104 -6.43 -3.43 -2.47
C LYS A 104 -7.45 -4.49 -2.93
N TYR A 105 -7.87 -4.50 -4.19
CA TYR A 105 -8.94 -5.36 -4.70
C TYR A 105 -10.30 -5.17 -3.99
N ASP A 106 -10.52 -4.02 -3.36
CA ASP A 106 -11.76 -3.71 -2.67
C ASP A 106 -12.92 -3.55 -3.66
N THR A 107 -13.77 -4.58 -3.70
CA THR A 107 -14.88 -4.69 -4.67
C THR A 107 -15.87 -3.53 -4.53
N GLN A 108 -16.08 -3.02 -3.31
CA GLN A 108 -16.97 -1.87 -3.09
C GLN A 108 -16.39 -0.59 -3.71
N THR A 109 -15.11 -0.32 -3.50
CA THR A 109 -14.40 0.83 -4.10
C THR A 109 -14.37 0.71 -5.62
N LEU A 110 -14.15 -0.47 -6.17
CA LEU A 110 -14.18 -0.72 -7.62
C LEU A 110 -15.58 -0.53 -8.21
N ASN A 111 -16.63 -0.95 -7.51
CA ASN A 111 -18.02 -0.67 -7.92
C ASN A 111 -18.32 0.84 -7.92
N ASN A 112 -17.86 1.57 -6.91
CA ASN A 112 -17.99 3.03 -6.88
C ASN A 112 -17.21 3.68 -8.04
N LEU A 113 -16.03 3.16 -8.38
CA LEU A 113 -15.24 3.60 -9.52
C LEU A 113 -15.98 3.33 -10.85
N LYS A 114 -16.67 2.19 -10.96
CA LYS A 114 -17.56 1.88 -12.09
C LYS A 114 -18.71 2.88 -12.20
N THR A 115 -19.35 3.24 -11.10
CA THR A 115 -20.38 4.31 -11.10
C THR A 115 -19.82 5.65 -11.58
N ILE A 116 -18.61 6.01 -11.17
CA ILE A 116 -17.93 7.22 -11.67
C ILE A 116 -17.68 7.11 -13.19
N ALA A 117 -17.22 5.94 -13.66
CA ALA A 117 -17.01 5.66 -15.07
C ALA A 117 -18.32 5.87 -15.86
N ASP A 118 -19.43 5.29 -15.42
CA ASP A 118 -20.73 5.40 -16.10
C ASP A 118 -21.20 6.87 -16.24
N ILE A 119 -20.97 7.69 -15.22
CA ILE A 119 -21.32 9.12 -15.23
C ILE A 119 -20.43 9.90 -16.22
N LEU A 120 -19.13 9.60 -16.27
CA LEU A 120 -18.18 10.32 -17.10
C LEU A 120 -18.13 9.84 -18.56
N MET A 121 -18.29 8.54 -18.81
CA MET A 121 -18.19 7.93 -20.13
C MET A 121 -19.47 8.08 -20.96
N SER A 122 -20.63 8.28 -20.34
CA SER A 122 -21.90 8.53 -21.04
C SER A 122 -22.01 9.93 -21.68
N LYS A 123 -20.91 10.70 -21.67
CA LYS A 123 -20.88 12.15 -21.96
C LYS A 123 -19.78 12.51 -22.97
N SER A 124 -19.33 13.76 -22.98
CA SER A 124 -18.40 14.32 -23.98
C SER A 124 -16.98 13.74 -23.86
N ASN A 125 -16.20 13.81 -24.95
CA ASN A 125 -14.81 13.32 -25.00
C ASN A 125 -13.89 13.88 -23.89
N SER A 126 -14.13 15.10 -23.39
CA SER A 126 -13.38 15.68 -22.26
C SER A 126 -13.54 14.90 -20.95
N ASP A 127 -14.67 14.20 -20.79
CA ASP A 127 -15.05 13.55 -19.54
C ASP A 127 -14.42 12.17 -19.45
N VAL A 128 -14.37 11.48 -20.59
CA VAL A 128 -13.56 10.29 -20.79
C VAL A 128 -12.10 10.58 -20.43
N LYS A 129 -11.55 11.73 -20.87
CA LYS A 129 -10.19 12.15 -20.50
C LYS A 129 -9.99 12.29 -18.98
N ASN A 130 -10.96 12.85 -18.25
CA ASN A 130 -10.84 12.97 -16.79
C ASN A 130 -10.84 11.60 -16.09
N PHE A 131 -11.66 10.65 -16.59
CA PHE A 131 -11.64 9.29 -16.07
C PHE A 131 -10.31 8.57 -16.40
N VAL A 132 -9.78 8.76 -17.61
CA VAL A 132 -8.46 8.25 -17.99
C VAL A 132 -7.37 8.74 -17.03
N LEU A 133 -7.33 10.04 -16.75
CA LEU A 133 -6.35 10.61 -15.82
C LEU A 133 -6.51 10.03 -14.40
N LEU A 134 -7.74 9.85 -13.92
CA LEU A 134 -8.01 9.22 -12.63
C LEU A 134 -7.41 7.80 -12.57
N ILE A 135 -7.67 6.98 -13.58
CA ILE A 135 -7.20 5.60 -13.66
C ILE A 135 -5.68 5.53 -13.80
N GLU A 136 -5.07 6.41 -14.60
CA GLU A 136 -3.62 6.55 -14.71
C GLU A 136 -2.97 6.92 -13.38
N SER A 137 -3.50 7.95 -12.70
CA SER A 137 -2.99 8.35 -11.38
C SER A 137 -3.09 7.21 -10.37
N LEU A 138 -4.20 6.46 -10.35
CA LEU A 138 -4.33 5.30 -9.48
C LEU A 138 -3.32 4.19 -9.80
N SER A 139 -2.96 4.01 -11.07
CA SER A 139 -2.01 2.97 -11.49
C SER A 139 -0.56 3.24 -11.04
N HIS A 140 -0.17 4.51 -10.91
CA HIS A 140 1.22 4.89 -10.62
C HIS A 140 1.58 4.88 -9.13
N LEU A 141 0.58 4.81 -8.24
CA LEU A 141 0.75 5.05 -6.80
C LEU A 141 1.62 4.02 -6.08
N SER A 142 1.71 2.81 -6.61
CA SER A 142 2.35 1.64 -5.98
C SER A 142 3.83 1.48 -6.26
N SER A 143 4.37 2.31 -7.15
CA SER A 143 5.74 2.17 -7.65
C SER A 143 6.79 2.20 -6.53
N TYR A 144 6.56 2.99 -5.48
CA TYR A 144 7.52 3.16 -4.38
C TYR A 144 7.64 1.91 -3.49
N GLU A 145 6.53 1.25 -3.16
CA GLU A 145 6.56 0.05 -2.32
C GLU A 145 7.25 -1.13 -3.02
N PHE A 146 7.02 -1.29 -4.34
CA PHE A 146 7.68 -2.34 -5.11
C PHE A 146 9.20 -2.15 -5.20
N GLU A 147 9.69 -0.90 -5.26
CA GLU A 147 11.14 -0.62 -5.23
C GLU A 147 11.83 -1.14 -3.95
N VAL A 148 11.09 -1.24 -2.85
CA VAL A 148 11.64 -1.68 -1.56
C VAL A 148 11.71 -3.21 -1.44
N ILE A 149 10.67 -3.95 -1.87
CA ILE A 149 10.49 -5.37 -1.46
C ILE A 149 10.10 -6.38 -2.56
N ASP A 150 10.06 -6.05 -3.85
CA ASP A 150 9.60 -7.01 -4.89
C ASP A 150 10.50 -8.29 -5.01
N GLU A 151 10.06 -9.29 -5.79
CA GLU A 151 10.83 -10.54 -6.00
C GLU A 151 12.21 -10.33 -6.66
N GLN A 152 12.42 -9.17 -7.31
CA GLN A 152 13.68 -8.64 -7.81
C GLN A 152 14.23 -7.48 -6.95
N GLY A 153 13.72 -7.32 -5.72
CA GLY A 153 13.68 -6.06 -4.98
C GLY A 153 15.00 -5.33 -4.99
N LYS A 154 14.99 -4.05 -5.34
CA LYS A 154 16.26 -3.31 -5.46
C LYS A 154 16.92 -3.13 -4.09
N ILE A 155 16.13 -3.00 -3.03
CA ILE A 155 16.62 -2.62 -1.70
C ILE A 155 16.63 -3.82 -0.73
N LEU A 156 15.47 -4.28 -0.26
CA LEU A 156 15.33 -5.37 0.73
C LEU A 156 15.03 -6.73 0.06
N ASN A 157 15.87 -7.13 -0.90
CA ASN A 157 15.82 -8.49 -1.45
C ASN A 157 16.43 -9.55 -0.52
N ASN A 158 16.31 -10.81 -0.91
CA ASN A 158 16.86 -11.96 -0.18
C ASN A 158 18.34 -11.83 0.17
N ASN A 159 19.18 -11.28 -0.73
CA ASN A 159 20.62 -11.13 -0.47
C ASN A 159 20.87 -10.07 0.62
N THR A 160 20.22 -8.90 0.49
CA THR A 160 20.30 -7.83 1.48
C THR A 160 19.79 -8.31 2.85
N LEU A 161 18.63 -8.96 2.88
CA LEU A 161 18.05 -9.49 4.11
C LEU A 161 18.96 -10.53 4.76
N THR A 162 19.56 -11.43 3.97
CA THR A 162 20.52 -12.42 4.49
C THR A 162 21.76 -11.75 5.08
N ALA A 163 22.26 -10.69 4.44
CA ALA A 163 23.38 -9.93 4.97
C ALA A 163 23.03 -9.23 6.30
N LEU A 164 21.87 -8.58 6.36
CA LEU A 164 21.39 -7.87 7.55
C LEU A 164 21.20 -8.79 8.78
N ALA A 165 21.00 -10.09 8.58
CA ALA A 165 20.92 -11.07 9.69
C ALA A 165 22.18 -11.09 10.56
N SER A 166 23.33 -10.70 9.99
CA SER A 166 24.61 -10.65 10.71
C SER A 166 24.89 -9.29 11.37
N SER A 167 24.02 -8.29 11.16
CA SER A 167 24.21 -6.96 11.73
C SER A 167 24.18 -7.01 13.26
N LYS A 168 25.09 -6.26 13.90
CA LYS A 168 25.12 -6.04 15.35
C LYS A 168 24.62 -4.65 15.74
N ASP A 169 24.24 -3.83 14.76
CA ASP A 169 23.66 -2.51 14.98
C ASP A 169 22.16 -2.64 15.31
N LEU A 170 21.87 -2.78 16.60
CA LEU A 170 20.50 -2.84 17.13
C LEU A 170 19.68 -1.60 16.76
N GLU A 171 20.26 -0.41 16.92
CA GLU A 171 19.56 0.86 16.68
C GLU A 171 19.24 1.01 15.19
N GLY A 172 20.20 0.71 14.32
CA GLY A 172 20.01 0.75 12.88
C GLY A 172 18.95 -0.24 12.35
N LEU A 173 18.91 -1.47 12.87
CA LEU A 173 17.87 -2.45 12.52
C LEU A 173 16.48 -2.00 12.97
N ASN A 174 16.40 -1.47 14.19
CA ASN A 174 15.18 -0.92 14.75
C ASN A 174 14.66 0.28 13.94
N GLU A 175 15.53 1.21 13.56
CA GLU A 175 15.14 2.35 12.71
C GLU A 175 14.68 1.90 11.32
N LEU A 176 15.34 0.89 10.74
CA LEU A 176 14.93 0.32 9.44
C LEU A 176 13.54 -0.32 9.53
N THR A 177 13.26 -1.01 10.63
CA THR A 177 11.95 -1.59 10.94
C THR A 177 10.89 -0.49 11.07
N ASP A 178 11.18 0.56 11.86
CA ASP A 178 10.31 1.72 12.02
C ASP A 178 10.00 2.39 10.66
N MET A 179 10.99 2.50 9.76
CA MET A 179 10.77 3.05 8.41
C MET A 179 9.82 2.19 7.57
N LEU A 180 9.97 0.87 7.59
CA LEU A 180 9.09 -0.05 6.87
C LEU A 180 7.66 -0.03 7.42
N TYR A 181 7.52 -0.10 8.74
CA TYR A 181 6.22 -0.02 9.38
C TYR A 181 5.50 1.30 9.04
N ASN A 182 6.23 2.42 9.09
CA ASN A 182 5.67 3.71 8.67
C ASN A 182 5.28 3.71 7.20
N MET A 183 6.04 3.06 6.29
CA MET A 183 5.66 2.93 4.89
C MET A 183 4.32 2.18 4.74
N ILE A 184 4.13 1.07 5.47
CA ILE A 184 2.88 0.31 5.50
C ILE A 184 1.72 1.19 5.98
N LEU A 185 1.91 1.92 7.08
CA LEU A 185 0.89 2.83 7.62
C LEU A 185 0.51 3.93 6.63
N GLN A 186 1.49 4.56 5.98
CA GLN A 186 1.22 5.62 5.02
C GLN A 186 0.46 5.11 3.80
N ARG A 187 0.78 3.89 3.33
CA ARG A 187 0.05 3.21 2.27
C ARG A 187 -1.41 2.98 2.66
N GLU A 188 -1.65 2.48 3.87
CA GLU A 188 -3.00 2.20 4.36
C GLU A 188 -3.84 3.48 4.46
N GLN A 189 -3.27 4.52 5.05
CA GLN A 189 -3.95 5.82 5.16
C GLN A 189 -4.21 6.45 3.77
N ARG A 190 -3.31 6.24 2.81
CA ARG A 190 -3.50 6.66 1.41
C ARG A 190 -4.68 5.90 0.78
N PHE A 191 -4.72 4.58 0.92
CA PHE A 191 -5.84 3.76 0.43
C PHE A 191 -7.18 4.22 1.00
N LEU A 192 -7.28 4.42 2.32
CA LEU A 192 -8.52 4.90 2.96
C LEU A 192 -8.97 6.26 2.43
N THR A 193 -8.01 7.17 2.19
CA THR A 193 -8.31 8.50 1.64
C THR A 193 -8.81 8.39 0.20
N ILE A 194 -8.21 7.53 -0.63
CA ILE A 194 -8.65 7.25 -2.00
C ILE A 194 -10.05 6.64 -2.00
N GLN A 195 -10.28 5.64 -1.15
CA GLN A 195 -11.57 4.98 -1.00
C GLN A 195 -12.67 5.97 -0.63
N GLU A 196 -12.41 6.88 0.33
CA GLU A 196 -13.36 7.91 0.73
C GLU A 196 -13.69 8.86 -0.43
N ILE A 197 -12.67 9.34 -1.16
CA ILE A 197 -12.86 10.21 -2.34
C ILE A 197 -13.72 9.51 -3.41
N ILE A 198 -13.40 8.26 -3.75
CA ILE A 198 -14.13 7.48 -4.75
C ILE A 198 -15.58 7.24 -4.29
N LYS A 199 -15.77 6.85 -3.03
CA LYS A 199 -17.10 6.65 -2.44
C LYS A 199 -17.94 7.91 -2.48
N ASP A 200 -17.37 9.05 -2.09
CA ASP A 200 -18.11 10.32 -2.08
C ASP A 200 -18.37 10.85 -3.49
N ALA A 201 -17.44 10.65 -4.42
CA ALA A 201 -17.62 11.01 -5.83
C ALA A 201 -18.73 10.18 -6.49
N SER A 202 -18.80 8.88 -6.20
CA SER A 202 -19.82 7.99 -6.78
C SER A 202 -21.27 8.37 -6.43
N LYS A 203 -21.47 9.09 -5.31
CA LYS A 203 -22.78 9.58 -4.86
C LYS A 203 -23.15 10.95 -5.43
N SER A 204 -22.42 11.45 -6.41
CA SER A 204 -22.63 12.81 -6.90
C SER A 204 -23.80 12.87 -7.88
N ASP A 205 -24.77 13.72 -7.57
CA ASP A 205 -25.97 13.91 -8.41
C ASP A 205 -25.66 14.65 -9.73
N THR A 206 -24.53 15.35 -9.79
CA THR A 206 -24.09 16.09 -10.99
C THR A 206 -22.63 15.81 -11.31
N LYS A 207 -22.32 15.89 -12.61
CA LYS A 207 -20.95 15.78 -13.13
C LYS A 207 -20.01 16.82 -12.53
N GLU A 208 -20.45 18.06 -12.37
CA GLU A 208 -19.60 19.13 -11.82
C GLU A 208 -19.15 18.81 -10.40
N ILE A 209 -20.08 18.33 -9.57
CA ILE A 209 -19.78 17.90 -8.19
C ILE A 209 -18.84 16.69 -8.21
N LEU A 210 -19.09 15.71 -9.09
CA LEU A 210 -18.22 14.55 -9.25
C LEU A 210 -16.79 14.98 -9.59
N LEU A 211 -16.61 15.82 -10.62
CA LEU A 211 -15.29 16.26 -11.08
C LEU A 211 -14.54 17.00 -9.98
N LYS A 212 -15.21 17.87 -9.21
CA LYS A 212 -14.61 18.56 -8.07
C LYS A 212 -14.13 17.59 -6.99
N LYS A 213 -14.87 16.50 -6.75
CA LYS A 213 -14.50 15.50 -5.74
C LYS A 213 -13.31 14.64 -6.17
N ILE A 214 -13.23 14.25 -7.44
CA ILE A 214 -12.13 13.41 -7.94
C ILE A 214 -10.89 14.21 -8.36
N GLU A 215 -10.99 15.54 -8.44
CA GLU A 215 -9.87 16.43 -8.78
C GLU A 215 -8.57 16.13 -8.01
N PRO A 216 -8.58 15.85 -6.69
CA PRO A 216 -7.36 15.53 -5.97
C PRO A 216 -6.66 14.25 -6.45
N LEU A 217 -7.41 13.28 -6.99
CA LEU A 217 -6.85 12.05 -7.53
C LEU A 217 -6.30 12.27 -8.94
N ILE A 218 -7.05 12.96 -9.80
CA ILE A 218 -6.64 13.28 -11.18
C ILE A 218 -5.34 14.10 -11.22
N LYS A 219 -5.16 14.99 -10.23
CA LYS A 219 -4.01 15.88 -10.17
C LYS A 219 -2.87 15.35 -9.30
N LEU A 220 -2.95 14.12 -8.81
CA LEU A 220 -2.01 13.61 -7.82
C LEU A 220 -0.57 13.62 -8.33
N ASP A 221 -0.33 13.17 -9.56
CA ASP A 221 1.01 13.18 -10.18
C ASP A 221 1.56 14.61 -10.38
N VAL A 222 0.68 15.58 -10.68
CA VAL A 222 1.07 17.00 -10.78
C VAL A 222 1.35 17.59 -9.39
N MET A 223 0.54 17.22 -8.39
CA MET A 223 0.65 17.69 -7.00
C MET A 223 1.85 17.11 -6.25
N LEU A 224 2.38 15.95 -6.66
CA LEU A 224 3.65 15.44 -6.12
C LEU A 224 4.85 16.27 -6.58
N ASN A 225 4.73 16.95 -7.72
CA ASN A 225 5.77 17.80 -8.30
C ASN A 225 5.57 19.30 -7.99
N ASP A 226 4.38 19.71 -7.56
CA ASP A 226 4.02 21.10 -7.31
C ASP A 226 3.59 21.32 -5.85
N LYS A 227 3.97 22.45 -5.23
CA LYS A 227 3.71 22.70 -3.79
C LYS A 227 2.23 22.94 -3.45
N ASN A 228 1.36 22.90 -4.44
CA ASN A 228 -0.04 23.30 -4.34
C ASN A 228 -0.95 22.06 -4.29
N CYS A 229 -0.97 21.41 -3.13
CA CYS A 229 -1.84 20.26 -2.89
C CYS A 229 -3.14 20.67 -2.20
N ASN A 230 -4.28 20.36 -2.84
CA ASN A 230 -5.61 20.67 -2.30
C ASN A 230 -6.14 19.61 -1.32
N ASN A 231 -5.63 18.36 -1.36
CA ASN A 231 -5.92 17.32 -0.37
C ASN A 231 -4.66 17.00 0.43
N VAL A 232 -4.47 17.75 1.52
CA VAL A 232 -3.25 17.72 2.35
C VAL A 232 -2.90 16.30 2.81
N LYS A 233 -3.89 15.50 3.24
CA LYS A 233 -3.67 14.13 3.71
C LYS A 233 -3.17 13.22 2.59
N LEU A 234 -3.83 13.23 1.44
CA LEU A 234 -3.43 12.42 0.29
C LEU A 234 -2.01 12.75 -0.20
N CYS A 235 -1.66 14.03 -0.29
CA CYS A 235 -0.34 14.42 -0.78
C CYS A 235 0.77 14.21 0.25
N LEU A 236 0.52 14.45 1.54
CA LEU A 236 1.51 14.16 2.57
C LEU A 236 1.87 12.69 2.53
N ASN A 237 0.88 11.80 2.52
CA ASN A 237 1.10 10.37 2.50
C ASN A 237 1.82 9.93 1.22
N SER A 238 1.38 10.40 0.04
CA SER A 238 2.03 10.06 -1.23
C SER A 238 3.47 10.60 -1.32
N LYS A 239 3.73 11.80 -0.81
CA LYS A 239 5.10 12.35 -0.75
C LYS A 239 5.98 11.57 0.23
N THR A 240 5.48 11.28 1.42
CA THR A 240 6.20 10.47 2.40
C THR A 240 6.51 9.08 1.84
N LEU A 241 5.57 8.46 1.12
CA LEU A 241 5.77 7.21 0.41
C LEU A 241 6.87 7.30 -0.65
N SER A 242 6.91 8.38 -1.43
CA SER A 242 7.97 8.60 -2.42
C SER A 242 9.38 8.78 -1.83
N ASP A 243 9.48 9.20 -0.56
CA ASP A 243 10.78 9.38 0.11
C ASP A 243 11.33 8.08 0.71
N PHE A 244 10.48 7.09 1.00
CA PHE A 244 10.89 5.86 1.70
C PHE A 244 11.93 5.03 0.94
N PRO A 245 11.83 4.80 -0.39
CA PRO A 245 12.83 4.03 -1.11
C PRO A 245 14.26 4.55 -0.87
N ASN A 246 14.47 5.87 -0.97
CA ASN A 246 15.78 6.47 -0.73
C ASN A 246 16.22 6.33 0.74
N LYS A 247 15.34 6.63 1.70
CA LYS A 247 15.66 6.55 3.14
C LYS A 247 16.02 5.13 3.57
N ILE A 248 15.24 4.14 3.10
CA ILE A 248 15.46 2.73 3.38
C ILE A 248 16.75 2.25 2.70
N SER A 249 16.98 2.62 1.44
CA SER A 249 18.22 2.30 0.72
C SER A 249 19.46 2.83 1.44
N ASP A 250 19.45 4.10 1.84
CA ASP A 250 20.56 4.71 2.59
C ASP A 250 20.81 3.99 3.91
N LYS A 251 19.74 3.65 4.64
CA LYS A 251 19.84 2.92 5.91
C LYS A 251 20.43 1.52 5.72
N VAL A 252 19.94 0.78 4.73
CA VAL A 252 20.46 -0.54 4.34
C VAL A 252 21.94 -0.46 3.99
N ASN A 253 22.33 0.50 3.14
CA ASN A 253 23.72 0.66 2.72
C ASN A 253 24.64 0.98 3.90
N ASN A 254 24.20 1.81 4.84
CA ASN A 254 24.96 2.13 6.05
C ASN A 254 25.16 0.90 6.94
N LEU A 255 24.09 0.12 7.18
CA LEU A 255 24.18 -1.14 7.93
C LEU A 255 25.14 -2.12 7.25
N MET A 256 25.09 -2.23 5.92
CA MET A 256 25.99 -3.09 5.15
C MET A 256 27.46 -2.66 5.20
N GLN A 257 27.75 -1.36 5.29
CA GLN A 257 29.12 -0.86 5.39
C GLN A 257 29.74 -1.16 6.75
N GLN A 258 28.96 -1.13 7.83
CA GLN A 258 29.44 -1.41 9.18
C GLN A 258 29.77 -2.90 9.43
N MET A 259 29.28 -3.79 8.56
CA MET A 259 29.54 -5.24 8.64
C MET A 259 30.83 -5.67 7.92
N LYS A 260 31.48 -4.76 7.21
CA LYS A 260 32.75 -5.00 6.49
C LYS A 260 33.96 -4.66 7.36
#